data_AF-A0A4Y2UWZ5-F1
#
_entry.id   AF-A0A4Y2UWZ5-F1
#
_cell.length_a   1.000
_cell.length_b   1.000
_cell.length_c   1.000
_cell.angle_alpha   90.00
_cell.angle_beta   90.00
_cell.angle_gamma   90.00
#
_symmetry.space_group_name_H-M   'P 1'
#
loop_
_entity.id
_entity.type
_entity.pdbx_description
1 polymer ?
#
loop_
_entity_poly.entity_id
_entity_poly.type
_entity_poly.pdbx_seq_one_letter_code
_entity_poly.pdbx_strand_id
1 'polypeptide(L)'
;AQLVHRSSDNRTAVVGVLVQMENKDNQAFKPIVDVLSDVLYKDKSRRLRSRLNLKKLLPENPASYYWYTGSLTTPMCTEGVAWFVLQNKQTIGQNQLNSFLKVYSVDKED
;
A
#
# COMPACT_ATOMS: atom_id res chain seq x y z
N ALA A 1 3.81 0.64 0.69
CA ALA A 1 2.38 0.84 1.02
C ALA A 1 2.24 1.86 2.14
N GLN A 2 1.17 2.66 2.14
CA GLN A 2 0.87 3.64 3.18
C GLN A 2 -0.51 3.31 3.77
N LEU A 3 -0.61 3.10 5.09
CA LEU A 3 -1.87 2.88 5.80
C LEU A 3 -2.25 4.16 6.53
N VAL A 4 -3.30 4.83 6.03
CA VAL A 4 -3.71 6.16 6.50
C VAL A 4 -4.82 6.03 7.55
N HIS A 5 -4.63 6.67 8.70
CA HIS A 5 -5.55 6.68 9.82
C HIS A 5 -5.94 8.12 10.14
N ARG A 6 -7.19 8.33 10.53
CA ARG A 6 -7.70 9.62 10.98
C ARG A 6 -8.45 9.45 12.31
N SER A 7 -8.11 10.27 13.29
CA SER A 7 -8.81 10.34 14.57
C SER A 7 -10.08 11.20 14.49
N SER A 8 -10.93 11.14 15.51
CA SER A 8 -12.16 11.93 15.61
C SER A 8 -11.93 13.45 15.60
N ASP A 9 -10.73 13.90 15.98
CA ASP A 9 -10.31 15.31 15.95
C ASP A 9 -9.52 15.68 14.69
N ASN A 10 -9.64 14.90 13.61
CA ASN A 10 -9.02 15.12 12.30
C ASN A 10 -7.48 15.06 12.24
N ARG A 11 -6.80 14.62 13.30
CA ARG A 11 -5.36 14.32 13.21
C ARG A 11 -5.14 13.09 12.34
N THR A 12 -4.06 13.11 11.56
CA THR A 12 -3.74 12.04 10.61
C THR A 12 -2.44 11.34 11.02
N ALA A 13 -2.48 10.00 11.00
CA ALA A 13 -1.30 9.17 11.19
C ALA A 13 -1.13 8.21 10.02
N VAL A 14 0.09 8.05 9.52
CA VAL A 14 0.41 7.16 8.40
C VAL A 14 1.43 6.12 8.85
N VAL A 15 1.09 4.86 8.64
CA VAL A 15 2.05 3.75 8.78
C VAL A 15 2.61 3.42 7.40
N GLY A 16 3.91 3.67 7.21
CA GLY A 16 4.65 3.38 5.99
C GLY A 16 5.26 1.99 6.05
N VAL A 17 4.89 1.13 5.10
CA VAL A 17 5.49 -0.20 4.91
C VAL A 17 6.29 -0.20 3.62
N LEU A 18 7.61 -0.30 3.74
CA LEU A 18 8.48 -0.52 2.59
C LEU A 18 8.36 -1.98 2.11
N VAL A 19 8.43 -2.17 0.79
CA VAL A 19 8.27 -3.49 0.18
C VAL A 19 9.53 -3.81 -0.62
N GLN A 20 10.03 -5.04 -0.47
CA GLN A 20 11.21 -5.57 -1.18
C GLN A 20 10.80 -6.74 -2.07
N MET A 21 11.33 -6.76 -3.30
CA MET A 21 11.08 -7.86 -4.24
C MET A 21 11.88 -9.11 -3.84
N GLU A 22 11.24 -10.27 -3.96
CA GLU A 22 11.84 -11.59 -3.83
C GLU A 22 11.36 -12.56 -4.92
N ASN A 23 12.02 -13.71 -5.05
CA ASN A 23 11.67 -14.75 -6.03
C ASN A 23 10.39 -15.53 -5.67
N LYS A 24 9.85 -15.36 -4.46
CA LYS A 24 8.68 -16.10 -3.97
C LYS A 24 7.50 -15.15 -3.78
N ASP A 25 6.35 -15.53 -4.33
CA ASP A 25 5.10 -14.80 -4.14
C ASP A 25 4.66 -14.81 -2.67
N ASN A 26 4.24 -13.63 -2.19
CA ASN A 26 3.73 -13.44 -0.84
C ASN A 26 2.20 -13.52 -0.84
N GLN A 27 1.65 -14.52 -0.15
CA GLN A 27 0.20 -14.76 -0.07
C GLN A 27 -0.59 -13.58 0.54
N ALA A 28 0.06 -12.70 1.30
CA ALA A 28 -0.58 -11.50 1.83
C ALA A 28 -1.06 -10.53 0.73
N PHE A 29 -0.35 -10.46 -0.40
CA PHE A 29 -0.71 -9.58 -1.53
C PHE A 29 -1.70 -10.22 -2.49
N LYS A 30 -1.91 -11.54 -2.42
CA LYS A 30 -2.75 -12.28 -3.35
C LYS A 30 -4.16 -11.68 -3.54
N PRO A 31 -4.91 -11.30 -2.47
CA PRO A 31 -6.24 -10.73 -2.64
C PRO A 31 -6.27 -9.44 -3.49
N ILE A 32 -5.19 -8.64 -3.43
CA ILE A 32 -5.04 -7.40 -4.20
C ILE A 32 -4.61 -7.73 -5.64
N VAL A 33 -3.57 -8.56 -5.79
CA VAL A 33 -3.01 -8.91 -7.11
C VAL A 33 -4.06 -9.59 -8.00
N ASP A 34 -4.92 -10.45 -7.41
CA ASP A 34 -5.97 -11.18 -8.13
C ASP A 34 -7.02 -10.29 -8.80
N VAL A 35 -7.09 -9.00 -8.44
CA VAL A 35 -8.04 -8.05 -9.04
C VAL A 35 -7.38 -6.96 -9.88
N LEU A 36 -6.05 -6.87 -9.94
CA LEU A 36 -5.36 -5.78 -10.67
C LEU A 36 -5.71 -5.77 -12.16
N SER A 37 -5.90 -6.95 -12.77
CA SER A 37 -6.32 -7.06 -14.17
C SER A 37 -7.73 -6.51 -14.45
N ASP A 38 -8.57 -6.39 -13.41
CA ASP A 38 -9.92 -5.82 -13.51
C ASP A 38 -9.91 -4.27 -13.40
N VAL A 39 -8.77 -3.68 -13.02
CA VAL A 39 -8.61 -2.24 -12.76
C VAL A 39 -7.37 -1.65 -13.46
N LEU A 40 -7.07 -2.14 -14.67
CA LEU A 40 -5.87 -1.75 -15.43
C LEU A 40 -5.85 -0.27 -15.82
N TYR A 41 -7.02 0.38 -15.93
CA TYR A 41 -7.14 1.77 -16.36
C TYR A 41 -7.71 2.63 -15.24
N LYS A 42 -7.49 3.94 -15.34
CA LYS A 42 -7.98 4.94 -14.40
C LYS A 42 -9.51 4.84 -14.22
N ASP A 43 -9.96 5.23 -13.03
CA ASP A 43 -11.37 5.27 -12.60
C ASP A 43 -12.12 3.92 -12.67
N LYS A 44 -11.41 2.79 -12.82
CA LYS A 44 -11.96 1.45 -12.63
C LYS A 44 -11.88 1.02 -11.17
N SER A 45 -12.89 0.27 -10.74
CA SER A 45 -13.01 -0.22 -9.37
C SER A 45 -13.52 -1.66 -9.36
N ARG A 46 -13.00 -2.47 -8.44
CA ARG A 46 -13.41 -3.87 -8.26
C ARG A 46 -13.38 -4.24 -6.79
N ARG A 47 -14.42 -4.94 -6.32
CA ARG A 47 -14.41 -5.55 -4.99
C ARG A 47 -13.40 -6.71 -4.96
N LEU A 48 -12.61 -6.79 -3.90
CA LEU A 48 -11.71 -7.92 -3.67
C LEU A 48 -12.49 -9.24 -3.72
N ARG A 49 -11.89 -10.25 -4.35
CA ARG A 49 -12.50 -11.60 -4.50
C ARG A 49 -12.43 -12.41 -3.20
N SER A 50 -11.47 -12.09 -2.34
CA SER A 50 -11.24 -12.76 -1.06
C SER A 50 -10.95 -11.73 0.04
N ARG A 51 -11.00 -12.18 1.30
CA ARG A 51 -10.74 -11.32 2.46
C ARG A 51 -9.26 -10.91 2.50
N LEU A 52 -9.02 -9.63 2.74
CA LEU A 52 -7.68 -9.10 2.96
C LEU A 52 -7.34 -9.12 4.46
N ASN A 53 -6.23 -9.75 4.83
CA ASN A 53 -5.72 -9.71 6.19
C ASN A 53 -4.62 -8.64 6.30
N LEU A 54 -4.99 -7.47 6.84
CA LEU A 54 -4.06 -6.34 6.98
C LEU A 54 -2.83 -6.66 7.84
N LYS A 55 -2.97 -7.53 8.85
CA LYS A 55 -1.84 -7.94 9.71
C LYS A 55 -0.77 -8.67 8.91
N LYS A 56 -1.16 -9.46 7.89
CA LYS A 56 -0.22 -10.18 7.02
C LYS A 56 0.51 -9.26 6.04
N LEU A 57 0.04 -8.03 5.84
CA LEU A 57 0.75 -7.03 5.03
C LEU A 57 1.85 -6.31 5.82
N LEU A 58 1.83 -6.40 7.14
CA LEU A 58 2.89 -5.85 7.99
C LEU A 58 4.13 -6.76 7.97
N PRO A 59 5.35 -6.19 7.99
CA PRO A 59 6.58 -6.94 8.08
C PRO A 59 6.70 -7.66 9.42
N GLU A 60 7.66 -8.57 9.53
CA GLU A 60 8.04 -9.14 10.82
C GLU A 60 8.48 -8.05 11.79
N ASN A 61 8.12 -8.18 13.07
CA ASN A 61 8.40 -7.20 14.12
C ASN A 61 8.04 -5.73 13.72
N PRO A 62 6.75 -5.39 13.58
CA PRO A 62 6.31 -4.05 13.20
C PRO A 62 6.50 -3.00 14.32
N ALA A 63 7.05 -3.39 15.48
CA ALA A 63 7.33 -2.47 16.58
C ALA A 63 8.60 -1.64 16.35
N SER A 64 9.48 -2.05 15.43
CA SER A 64 10.66 -1.27 15.04
C SER A 64 10.31 -0.30 13.91
N TYR A 65 10.32 1.01 14.20
CA TYR A 65 9.98 2.05 13.25
C TYR A 65 10.78 3.34 13.48
N TYR A 66 10.81 4.19 12.46
CA TYR A 66 11.17 5.60 12.58
C TYR A 66 9.90 6.43 12.69
N TRP A 67 9.90 7.42 13.57
CA TRP A 67 8.78 8.34 13.73
C TRP A 67 9.20 9.77 13.45
N TYR A 68 8.36 10.49 12.73
CA TYR A 68 8.52 11.93 12.49
C TYR A 68 7.17 12.59 12.21
N THR A 69 7.12 13.92 12.38
CA THR A 69 6.00 14.72 11.88
C THR A 69 6.32 15.20 10.46
N GLY A 70 5.43 14.93 9.52
CA GLY A 70 5.60 15.27 8.11
C GLY A 70 4.31 15.76 7.46
N SER A 71 4.16 15.50 6.16
CA SER A 71 3.00 15.90 5.38
C SER A 71 2.37 14.73 4.60
N LEU A 72 1.24 14.96 3.95
CA LEU A 72 0.70 14.04 2.95
C LEU A 72 1.57 14.03 1.69
N THR A 73 1.76 12.84 1.08
CA THR A 73 2.57 12.68 -0.15
C THR A 73 1.75 12.82 -1.43
N THR A 74 0.53 13.34 -1.34
CA THR A 74 -0.34 13.67 -2.47
C THR A 74 -0.74 15.14 -2.40
N PRO A 75 -1.05 15.79 -3.53
CA PRO A 75 -1.38 17.21 -3.56
C PRO A 75 -2.41 17.67 -2.52
N MET A 76 -2.24 18.95 -2.20
CA MET A 76 -2.51 19.70 -0.96
C MET A 76 -1.47 19.55 0.15
N CYS A 77 -0.61 18.52 0.13
CA CYS A 77 0.64 18.41 0.92
C CYS A 77 0.52 18.82 2.40
N THR A 78 -0.63 18.58 3.04
CA THR A 78 -0.95 19.07 4.38
C THR A 78 0.05 18.57 5.41
N GLU A 79 0.64 19.47 6.19
CA GLU A 79 1.59 19.18 7.26
C GLU A 79 0.90 18.74 8.56
N GLY A 80 1.69 18.26 9.52
CA GLY A 80 1.19 17.78 10.82
C GLY A 80 0.77 16.31 10.82
N VAL A 81 1.19 15.54 9.82
CA VAL A 81 0.93 14.10 9.72
C VAL A 81 1.95 13.33 10.56
N ALA A 82 1.49 12.50 11.49
CA ALA A 82 2.36 11.61 12.25
C ALA A 82 2.75 10.40 11.39
N TRP A 83 4.01 10.31 10.99
CA TRP A 83 4.54 9.22 10.18
C TRP A 83 5.22 8.17 11.04
N PHE A 84 4.90 6.90 10.78
CA PHE A 84 5.53 5.73 11.37
C PHE A 84 6.05 4.84 10.25
N VAL A 85 7.33 4.97 9.91
CA VAL A 85 7.95 4.18 8.83
C VAL A 85 8.57 2.93 9.44
N LEU A 86 8.02 1.77 9.13
CA LEU A 86 8.51 0.51 9.67
C LEU A 86 9.92 0.23 9.14
N GLN A 87 10.82 -0.18 10.03
CA GLN A 87 12.23 -0.46 9.70
C GLN A 87 12.33 -1.72 8.83
N ASN A 88 11.59 -2.76 9.21
CA ASN A 88 11.56 -4.01 8.46
C ASN A 88 10.68 -3.86 7.21
N LYS A 89 11.10 -4.53 6.14
CA LYS A 89 10.39 -4.52 4.86
C LYS A 89 9.47 -5.72 4.75
N GLN A 90 8.34 -5.53 4.09
CA GLN A 90 7.51 -6.64 3.65
C GLN A 90 8.04 -7.17 2.31
N THR A 91 7.85 -8.45 2.01
CA THR A 91 8.30 -9.04 0.74
C THR A 91 7.16 -9.14 -0.27
N ILE A 92 7.46 -8.98 -1.55
CA ILE A 92 6.54 -9.20 -2.67
C ILE A 92 7.22 -10.05 -3.73
N GLY A 93 6.50 -10.99 -4.34
CA GLY A 93 7.06 -11.79 -5.43
C GLY A 93 7.24 -10.97 -6.71
N GLN A 94 8.22 -11.34 -7.54
CA GLN A 94 8.45 -10.68 -8.84
C GLN A 94 7.19 -10.66 -9.73
N ASN A 95 6.43 -11.77 -9.78
CA ASN A 95 5.20 -11.85 -10.58
C ASN A 95 4.10 -10.90 -10.05
N GLN A 96 4.00 -10.80 -8.73
CA GLN A 96 3.08 -9.89 -8.07
C GLN A 96 3.47 -8.43 -8.34
N LEU A 97 4.75 -8.08 -8.21
CA LEU A 97 5.25 -6.74 -8.54
C LEU A 97 4.97 -6.39 -10.01
N ASN A 98 5.24 -7.32 -10.93
CA ASN A 98 4.95 -7.13 -12.36
C ASN A 98 3.47 -6.88 -12.64
N SER A 99 2.56 -7.36 -11.78
CA SER A 99 1.12 -7.08 -11.92
C SER A 99 0.78 -5.63 -11.53
N PHE A 100 1.46 -5.06 -10.53
CA PHE A 100 1.30 -3.64 -10.19
C PHE A 100 1.85 -2.72 -11.29
N LEU A 101 2.99 -3.09 -11.90
CA LEU A 101 3.62 -2.30 -12.96
C LEU A 101 2.83 -2.26 -14.29
N LYS A 102 1.75 -3.05 -14.40
CA LYS A 102 0.85 -3.08 -15.57
C LYS A 102 -0.35 -2.15 -15.46
N VAL A 103 -0.52 -1.44 -14.33
CA VAL A 103 -1.65 -0.51 -14.14
C VAL A 103 -1.31 0.83 -14.79
N TYR A 104 -2.23 1.34 -15.60
CA TYR A 104 -2.11 2.60 -16.33
C TYR A 104 -2.76 3.76 -15.58
N SER A 105 -2.21 4.96 -15.74
CA SER A 105 -2.76 6.21 -15.18
C SER A 105 -3.74 6.93 -16.11
N VAL A 106 -4.05 6.35 -17.27
CA VAL A 106 -4.92 6.91 -18.31
C VAL A 106 -6.28 6.20 -18.35
N ASP A 107 -7.25 6.83 -18.99
CA ASP A 107 -8.52 6.20 -19.28
C ASP A 107 -8.33 5.17 -20.42
N LYS A 108 -9.27 4.22 -20.58
CA LYS A 108 -9.11 3.12 -21.55
C LYS A 108 -9.17 3.59 -23.01
N GLU A 109 -9.77 4.76 -23.23
CA GLU A 109 -10.05 5.32 -24.55
C GLU A 109 -8.96 6.27 -25.05
N ASP A 110 -7.99 6.61 -24.18
CA ASP A 110 -6.77 7.35 -24.51
C ASP A 110 -5.73 6.46 -25.22
#